data_AF-A0A6M1UDI7-F1
#
_entry.id   AF-A0A6M1UDI7-F1
#
_cell.length_a   1.000
_cell.length_b   1.000
_cell.length_c   1.000
_cell.angle_alpha   90.00
_cell.angle_beta   90.00
_cell.angle_gamma   90.00
#
_symmetry.space_group_name_H-M   'P 1'
#
loop_
_entity.id
_entity.type
_entity.pdbx_description
1 polymer ?
#
loop_
_entity_poly.entity_id
_entity_poly.type
_entity_poly.pdbx_seq_one_letter_code
_entity_poly.pdbx_strand_id
1 'polypeptide(L)' 'MENAEAMIEQLRQHLQAEAEKTGYNFLDPRIVRISQELDRLIVASMLPLIKQP' A
#
# COMPACT_ATOMS: atom_id res chain seq x y z
N MET A 1 2.39 16.22 -1.22
CA MET A 1 3.00 15.01 -1.80
C MET A 1 3.84 14.28 -0.76
N GLU A 2 4.69 14.96 -0.01
CA GLU A 2 5.55 14.40 1.06
C GLU A 2 4.82 13.51 2.10
N ASN A 3 3.60 13.88 2.52
CA ASN A 3 2.84 13.09 3.49
C ASN A 3 2.26 11.78 2.89
N ALA A 4 1.88 11.78 1.62
CA ALA A 4 1.31 10.60 0.96
C ALA A 4 2.37 9.52 0.71
N GLU A 5 3.59 9.94 0.32
CA GLU A 5 4.73 9.04 0.13
C GLU A 5 5.16 8.39 1.45
N ALA A 6 5.21 9.15 2.54
CA ALA A 6 5.52 8.61 3.87
C ALA A 6 4.49 7.57 4.32
N MET A 7 3.19 7.83 4.10
CA MET A 7 2.13 6.87 4.42
C MET A 7 2.19 5.61 3.56
N ILE A 8 2.49 5.75 2.27
CA ILE A 8 2.68 4.62 1.35
C ILE A 8 3.86 3.75 1.81
N GLU A 9 4.99 4.37 2.18
CA GLU A 9 6.17 3.65 2.65
C GLU A 9 5.91 2.93 3.98
N GLN A 10 5.20 3.56 4.92
CA GLN A 10 4.79 2.91 6.16
C GLN A 10 3.91 1.68 5.91
N LEU A 11 2.92 1.79 5.01
CA LEU A 11 2.07 0.65 4.68
C LEU A 11 2.83 -0.45 3.93
N ARG A 12 3.79 -0.08 3.07
CA ARG A 12 4.68 -1.03 2.38
C ARG A 12 5.51 -1.83 3.38
N GLN A 13 6.09 -1.18 4.37
CA GLN A 13 6.85 -1.84 5.45
C GLN A 13 5.95 -2.75 6.29
N HIS A 14 4.73 -2.30 6.59
CA HIS A 14 3.76 -3.12 7.31
C HIS A 14 3.38 -4.39 6.52
N LEU A 15 3.08 -4.25 5.23
CA LEU A 15 2.79 -5.38 4.33
C LEU A 15 3.94 -6.37 4.29
N GLN A 16 5.18 -5.89 4.19
CA GLN A 16 6.38 -6.73 4.18
C GLN A 16 6.54 -7.51 5.50
N ALA A 17 6.39 -6.83 6.64
CA ALA A 17 6.51 -7.48 7.94
C ALA A 17 5.43 -8.56 8.17
N GLU A 18 4.19 -8.33 7.71
CA GLU A 18 3.14 -9.33 7.78
C GLU A 18 3.37 -10.48 6.77
N ALA A 19 3.89 -10.19 5.58
CA ALA A 19 4.23 -11.21 4.60
C ALA A 19 5.31 -12.15 5.16
N GLU A 20 6.35 -11.62 5.81
CA GLU A 20 7.38 -12.42 6.47
C GLU A 20 6.80 -13.33 7.56
N LYS A 21 5.88 -12.82 8.39
CA LYS A 21 5.21 -13.60 9.46
C LYS A 21 4.32 -14.72 8.93
N THR A 22 3.77 -14.56 7.73
CA THR A 22 2.83 -15.51 7.12
C THR A 22 3.51 -16.47 6.15
N GLY A 23 4.85 -16.41 6.02
CA GLY A 23 5.60 -17.22 5.06
C GLY A 23 5.32 -16.82 3.61
N TYR A 24 5.07 -15.53 3.39
CA TYR A 24 4.71 -14.94 2.10
C TYR A 24 3.43 -15.54 1.50
N ASN A 25 2.47 -15.91 2.35
CA ASN A 25 1.17 -16.35 1.91
C ASN A 25 0.32 -15.16 1.45
N PHE A 26 0.36 -14.86 0.15
CA PHE A 26 -0.42 -13.78 -0.45
C PHE A 26 -1.94 -14.03 -0.46
N LEU A 27 -2.40 -15.22 -0.05
CA LEU A 27 -3.82 -15.51 0.16
C LEU A 27 -4.26 -15.31 1.62
N ASP A 28 -3.33 -14.99 2.54
CA ASP A 28 -3.72 -14.64 3.91
C ASP A 28 -4.63 -13.40 3.86
N PRO A 29 -5.84 -13.45 4.44
CA PRO A 29 -6.80 -12.34 4.39
C PRO A 29 -6.23 -11.00 4.90
N ARG A 30 -5.26 -11.03 5.81
CA ARG A 30 -4.60 -9.83 6.33
C ARG A 30 -3.67 -9.22 5.28
N ILE A 31 -2.89 -10.04 4.58
CA ILE A 31 -2.01 -9.60 3.49
C ILE A 31 -2.83 -8.97 2.37
N VAL A 32 -3.91 -9.64 1.97
CA VAL A 32 -4.84 -9.14 0.96
C VAL A 32 -5.45 -7.80 1.37
N ARG A 33 -5.82 -7.65 2.64
CA ARG A 33 -6.38 -6.39 3.13
C ARG A 33 -5.35 -5.25 3.10
N ILE A 34 -4.14 -5.49 3.60
CA ILE A 34 -3.09 -4.49 3.64
C ILE A 34 -2.65 -4.09 2.22
N SER A 35 -2.55 -5.05 1.30
CA SER A 35 -2.22 -4.74 -0.10
C SER A 35 -3.30 -3.89 -0.78
N GLN A 36 -4.58 -4.18 -0.55
CA GLN A 36 -5.67 -3.36 -1.06
C GLN A 36 -5.68 -1.94 -0.48
N GLU A 37 -5.35 -1.77 0.80
CA GLU A 37 -5.21 -0.45 1.42
C GLU A 37 -4.03 0.33 0.82
N LEU A 38 -2.91 -0.35 0.54
CA LEU A 38 -1.74 0.23 -0.14
C LEU A 38 -2.10 0.68 -1.57
N ASP A 39 -2.76 -0.17 -2.35
CA ASP A 39 -3.19 0.14 -3.72
C ASP A 39 -4.10 1.37 -3.76
N ARG A 40 -5.05 1.49 -2.81
CA ARG A 40 -5.94 2.66 -2.71
C ARG A 40 -5.16 3.95 -2.46
N LEU A 41 -4.14 3.91 -1.59
CA LEU A 41 -3.31 5.08 -1.30
C LEU A 41 -2.46 5.49 -2.50
N ILE A 42 -1.91 4.51 -3.23
CA ILE A 42 -1.15 4.75 -4.47
C ILE A 42 -2.06 5.39 -5.53
N VAL A 43 -3.25 4.85 -5.76
CA VAL A 43 -4.21 5.44 -6.72
C VAL A 43 -4.64 6.85 -6.28
N ALA A 44 -4.91 7.06 -5.00
CA ALA A 44 -5.27 8.36 -4.45
C ALA A 44 -4.14 9.40 -4.62
N SER A 45 -2.87 9.00 -4.50
CA SER A 45 -1.73 9.89 -4.69
C SER A 45 -1.44 10.18 -6.18
N MET A 46 -1.86 9.29 -7.09
CA MET A 46 -1.73 9.47 -8.55
C MET A 46 -2.88 10.25 -9.18
N LEU A 47 -4.07 10.26 -8.60
CA LEU A 47 -5.24 11.00 -9.11
C LEU A 47 -5.00 12.50 -9.39
N PRO A 48 -4.24 13.25 -8.56
CA PRO A 48 -3.85 14.63 -8.86
C PRO A 48 -2.94 14.79 -10.08
N LEU A 49 -2.19 13.75 -10.48
CA LEU A 49 -1.29 13.77 -11.65
C LEU A 49 -2.05 13.51 -12.96
N ILE A 50 -3.17 12.78 -12.90
CA ILE A 50 -3.99 12.41 -14.07
C ILE A 50 -4.93 13.55 -14.51
N LYS A 51 -5.18 14.55 -13.65
CA LYS A 51 -6.06 15.71 -13.92
C LYS A 51 -5.31 16.97 -14.39
N GLN A 52 -4.12 16.85 -14.96
CA GLN A 52 -3.49 18.00 -15.62
C GLN A 52 -3.98 18.09 -17.08
N PRO A 53 -4.52 19.25 -17.52
CA PRO A 53 -5.04 19.45 -18.87
C PRO A 53 -3.95 19.43 -19.95
#